data_AF-A0A258M5Z2-F1
#
_entry.id   AF-A0A258M5Z2-F1
#
_cell.length_a   1.000
_cell.length_b   1.000
_cell.length_c   1.000
_cell.angle_alpha   90.00
_cell.angle_beta   90.00
_cell.angle_gamma   90.00
#
_symmetry.space_group_name_H-M   'P 1'
#
loop_
_entity.id
_entity.type
_entity.pdbx_description
1 polymer ?
#
loop_
_entity_poly.entity_id
_entity_poly.type
_entity_poly.pdbx_seq_one_letter_code
_entity_poly.pdbx_strand_id
1 'polypeptide(L)'
;MFSPQIPRSQRNLYFWFLAFSGFLVVVSLLALLGAASELSNASIELKNLKVVGPNLEDFVNTQNIDFRLNAKNTQRRLKPADIPKLVDDAIIPVGMDEAVTRAFQFFAEFENKRFKPILTVTLPVIESVEPGSPADLAGIKAGDLVLNVNSVKIESVMGFYLALNEKPSAEVALKLLRHKKDNVSVVLRLIGKGPINDSNCGLKFLTPPDAVYLTEQETKRQADQYRRDMLPSIPVDWRPEAANNLMQTAKRLNLIAKSVIDPSGANPAKIQSKDVLVWQHKKFLENVDTYFSLRRKIESRSSSHLMGMGDAVVGFVSSLFIFAIALGLFWYQRRVTGKKS
;
A
#
# COMPACT_ATOMS: atom_id res chain seq x y z
N MET A 1 48.85 -71.43 -31.93
CA MET A 1 48.89 -70.28 -32.85
C MET A 1 47.47 -70.03 -33.34
N PHE A 2 46.64 -69.37 -32.53
CA PHE A 2 45.29 -68.97 -32.94
C PHE A 2 45.29 -67.45 -33.04
N SER A 3 45.35 -66.95 -34.27
CA SER A 3 45.15 -65.53 -34.58
C SER A 3 43.65 -65.26 -34.61
N PRO A 4 43.08 -64.43 -33.72
CA PRO A 4 41.76 -63.89 -33.99
C PRO A 4 41.93 -62.81 -35.07
N GLN A 5 41.57 -63.16 -36.30
CA GLN A 5 41.25 -62.15 -37.31
C GLN A 5 39.91 -61.54 -36.91
N ILE A 6 39.97 -60.31 -36.39
CA ILE A 6 38.77 -59.51 -36.15
C ILE A 6 38.18 -59.15 -37.53
N PRO A 7 36.95 -59.55 -37.85
CA PRO A 7 36.35 -59.30 -39.16
C PRO A 7 36.15 -57.78 -39.40
N ARG A 8 36.24 -57.34 -40.68
CA ARG A 8 36.08 -55.93 -41.11
C ARG A 8 34.84 -55.24 -40.52
N SER A 9 33.77 -55.97 -40.18
CA SER A 9 32.56 -55.42 -39.57
C SER A 9 32.80 -54.81 -38.18
N GLN A 10 33.77 -55.30 -37.41
CA GLN A 10 34.06 -54.75 -36.07
C GLN A 10 34.73 -53.37 -36.13
N ARG A 11 35.41 -53.00 -37.22
CA ARG A 11 36.04 -51.67 -37.38
C ARG A 11 35.01 -50.55 -37.51
N ASN A 12 33.90 -50.83 -38.18
CA ASN A 12 32.78 -49.90 -38.26
C ASN A 12 32.07 -49.78 -36.90
N LEU A 13 32.00 -50.86 -36.12
CA LEU A 13 31.31 -50.87 -34.82
C LEU A 13 31.92 -49.87 -33.82
N TYR A 14 33.24 -49.86 -33.63
CA TYR A 14 33.89 -48.94 -32.68
C TYR A 14 33.80 -47.48 -33.14
N PHE A 15 33.85 -47.22 -34.45
CA PHE A 15 33.64 -45.88 -35.00
C PHE A 15 32.22 -45.38 -34.73
N TRP A 16 31.20 -46.20 -35.03
CA TRP A 16 29.80 -45.86 -34.76
C TRP A 16 29.50 -45.74 -33.26
N PHE A 17 30.14 -46.55 -32.42
CA PHE A 17 30.03 -46.43 -30.96
C PHE A 17 30.64 -45.11 -30.45
N LEU A 18 31.81 -44.72 -30.96
CA LEU A 18 32.42 -43.42 -30.64
C LEU A 18 31.52 -42.26 -31.10
N ALA A 19 31.02 -42.31 -32.34
CA ALA A 19 30.11 -41.29 -32.87
C ALA A 19 28.82 -41.16 -32.03
N PHE A 20 28.21 -42.29 -31.66
CA PHE A 20 27.01 -42.32 -30.82
C PHE A 20 27.29 -41.78 -29.40
N SER A 21 28.41 -42.16 -28.78
CA SER A 21 28.79 -41.62 -27.47
C SER A 21 29.07 -40.11 -27.51
N GLY A 22 29.67 -39.60 -28.59
CA GLY A 22 29.86 -38.17 -28.79
C GLY A 22 28.53 -37.43 -28.95
N PHE A 23 27.59 -38.02 -29.69
CA PHE A 23 26.22 -37.50 -29.78
C PHE A 23 25.53 -37.46 -28.41
N LEU A 24 25.66 -38.50 -27.57
CA LEU A 24 25.11 -38.51 -26.21
C LEU A 24 25.70 -37.40 -25.33
N VAL A 25 27.00 -37.10 -25.45
CA VAL A 25 27.62 -35.98 -24.72
C VAL A 25 27.02 -34.65 -25.15
N VAL A 26 26.80 -34.45 -26.46
CA VAL A 26 26.17 -33.21 -26.97
C VAL A 26 24.73 -33.08 -26.47
N VAL A 27 23.92 -34.14 -26.57
CA VAL A 27 22.52 -34.11 -26.12
C VAL A 27 22.42 -33.87 -24.62
N SER A 28 23.23 -34.54 -23.81
CA SER A 28 23.23 -34.35 -22.35
C SER A 28 23.76 -32.99 -21.92
N LEU A 29 24.76 -32.43 -22.63
CA LEU A 29 25.22 -31.06 -22.40
C LEU A 29 24.12 -30.04 -22.71
N LEU A 30 23.37 -30.22 -23.80
CA LEU A 30 22.25 -29.35 -24.14
C LEU A 30 21.13 -29.43 -23.08
N ALA A 31 20.81 -30.64 -22.60
CA ALA A 31 19.85 -30.82 -21.51
C ALA A 31 20.31 -30.13 -20.21
N LEU A 32 21.60 -30.24 -19.87
CA LEU A 32 22.19 -29.58 -18.71
C LEU A 32 22.13 -28.05 -18.82
N LEU A 33 22.50 -27.50 -19.98
CA LEU A 33 22.44 -26.06 -20.24
C LEU A 33 21.00 -25.53 -20.21
N GLY A 34 20.04 -26.30 -20.73
CA GLY A 34 18.61 -25.98 -20.65
C GLY A 34 18.13 -25.89 -19.20
N ALA A 35 18.38 -26.93 -18.40
CA ALA A 35 17.99 -26.95 -16.98
C ALA A 35 18.67 -25.84 -16.18
N ALA A 36 19.95 -25.55 -16.44
CA ALA A 36 20.68 -24.45 -15.82
C ALA A 36 20.07 -23.07 -16.17
N SER A 37 19.63 -22.89 -17.42
CA SER A 37 18.97 -21.66 -17.87
C SER A 37 17.63 -21.44 -17.16
N GLU A 38 16.79 -22.48 -17.05
CA GLU A 38 15.50 -22.39 -16.35
C GLU A 38 15.68 -22.05 -14.87
N LEU A 39 16.64 -22.69 -14.21
CA LEU A 39 16.97 -22.39 -12.81
C LEU A 39 17.46 -20.95 -12.64
N SER A 40 18.33 -20.47 -13.55
CA SER A 40 18.79 -19.09 -13.57
C SER A 40 17.63 -18.11 -13.71
N ASN A 41 16.69 -18.38 -14.62
CA ASN A 41 15.51 -17.53 -14.82
C ASN A 41 14.63 -17.47 -13.57
N ALA A 42 14.36 -18.62 -12.93
CA ALA A 42 13.60 -18.66 -11.68
C ALA A 42 14.30 -17.88 -10.55
N SER A 43 15.64 -17.93 -10.48
CA SER A 43 16.42 -17.14 -9.52
C SER A 43 16.32 -15.63 -9.80
N ILE A 44 16.32 -15.21 -11.07
CA ILE A 44 16.16 -13.80 -11.45
C ILE A 44 14.75 -13.31 -11.10
N GLU A 45 13.72 -14.11 -11.39
CA GLU A 45 12.34 -13.81 -11.00
C GLU A 45 12.22 -13.63 -9.49
N LEU A 46 12.81 -14.53 -8.70
CA LEU A 46 12.79 -14.44 -7.23
C LEU A 46 13.49 -13.17 -6.72
N LYS A 47 14.66 -12.83 -7.30
CA LYS A 47 15.43 -11.63 -6.95
C LYS A 47 14.66 -10.34 -7.24
N ASN A 48 13.89 -10.33 -8.32
CA ASN A 48 13.14 -9.15 -8.76
C ASN A 48 11.73 -9.06 -8.15
N LEU A 49 11.27 -10.11 -7.45
CA LEU A 49 9.97 -10.13 -6.80
C LEU A 49 9.94 -9.11 -5.66
N LYS A 50 8.97 -8.19 -5.70
CA LYS A 50 8.76 -7.15 -4.69
C LYS A 50 7.28 -7.02 -4.35
N VAL A 51 6.98 -6.56 -3.14
CA VAL A 51 5.63 -6.16 -2.78
C VAL A 51 5.27 -4.89 -3.56
N VAL A 52 4.13 -4.93 -4.25
CA VAL A 52 3.62 -3.78 -5.00
C VAL A 52 2.81 -2.90 -4.06
N GLY A 53 3.11 -1.61 -4.00
CA GLY A 53 2.33 -0.65 -3.22
C GLY A 53 0.95 -0.39 -3.86
N PRO A 54 -0.12 -0.22 -3.06
CA PRO A 54 -1.42 0.21 -3.57
C PRO A 54 -1.33 1.53 -4.36
N ASN A 55 -2.17 1.66 -5.38
CA ASN A 55 -2.24 2.87 -6.19
C ASN A 55 -3.58 3.60 -6.04
N LEU A 56 -3.56 4.92 -5.84
CA LEU A 56 -4.77 5.71 -5.56
C LEU A 56 -5.79 5.65 -6.72
N GLU A 57 -5.32 5.44 -7.95
CA GLU A 57 -6.14 5.21 -9.13
C GLU A 57 -7.05 3.99 -8.96
N ASP A 58 -6.55 2.92 -8.34
CA ASP A 58 -7.34 1.71 -8.09
C ASP A 58 -8.46 2.00 -7.10
N PHE A 59 -8.16 2.77 -6.04
CA PHE A 59 -9.19 3.24 -5.11
C PHE A 59 -10.27 4.01 -5.86
N VAL A 60 -9.91 5.00 -6.67
CA VAL A 60 -10.87 5.81 -7.43
C VAL A 60 -11.72 4.95 -8.36
N ASN A 61 -11.14 3.93 -9.00
CA ASN A 61 -11.88 3.00 -9.86
C ASN A 61 -12.90 2.14 -9.08
N THR A 62 -12.65 1.83 -7.81
CA THR A 62 -13.64 1.11 -6.98
C THR A 62 -14.83 1.99 -6.57
N GLN A 63 -14.71 3.30 -6.69
CA GLN A 63 -15.71 4.24 -6.21
C GLN A 63 -16.69 4.63 -7.34
N ASN A 64 -17.99 4.38 -7.13
CA ASN A 64 -19.05 4.89 -8.01
C ASN A 64 -19.36 6.36 -7.69
N ILE A 65 -18.42 7.27 -7.96
CA ILE A 65 -18.53 8.68 -7.54
C ILE A 65 -18.63 9.62 -8.75
N ASP A 66 -19.80 10.25 -8.92
CA ASP A 66 -19.96 11.47 -9.72
C ASP A 66 -19.51 12.68 -8.87
N PHE A 67 -18.66 13.57 -9.39
CA PHE A 67 -18.15 14.74 -8.65
C PHE A 67 -18.17 16.02 -9.51
N ARG A 68 -18.19 17.17 -8.86
CA ARG A 68 -17.98 18.46 -9.51
C ARG A 68 -16.53 18.87 -9.34
N LEU A 69 -15.81 18.92 -10.46
CA LEU A 69 -14.40 19.38 -10.50
C LEU A 69 -14.27 20.90 -10.32
N ASN A 70 -15.33 21.66 -10.61
CA ASN A 70 -15.29 23.11 -10.76
C ASN A 70 -16.69 23.73 -10.62
N ALA A 71 -16.75 24.98 -10.14
CA ALA A 71 -17.92 25.87 -10.15
C ALA A 71 -18.58 26.03 -11.54
N LYS A 72 -17.88 25.70 -12.63
CA LYS A 72 -18.42 25.63 -14.00
C LYS A 72 -19.38 24.45 -14.26
N ASN A 73 -19.84 23.74 -13.23
CA ASN A 73 -20.98 22.83 -13.28
C ASN A 73 -20.87 21.58 -14.18
N THR A 74 -19.67 21.12 -14.55
CA THR A 74 -19.52 19.80 -15.19
C THR A 74 -19.46 18.70 -14.12
N GLN A 75 -20.63 18.21 -13.71
CA GLN A 75 -20.75 16.97 -12.93
C GLN A 75 -20.24 15.80 -13.80
N ARG A 76 -19.12 15.17 -13.44
CA ARG A 76 -18.60 13.96 -14.09
C ARG A 76 -17.90 13.09 -13.06
N ARG A 77 -17.65 11.80 -13.32
CA ARG A 77 -16.96 10.88 -12.36
C ARG A 77 -15.48 11.13 -12.19
N LEU A 78 -14.93 10.94 -10.98
CA LEU A 78 -13.49 11.11 -10.71
C LEU A 78 -12.78 10.00 -11.45
N LYS A 79 -11.94 10.38 -12.39
CA LYS A 79 -11.20 9.41 -13.20
C LYS A 79 -9.79 9.27 -12.65
N PRO A 80 -9.15 8.11 -12.83
CA PRO A 80 -7.72 7.94 -12.57
C PRO A 80 -6.85 9.05 -13.18
N ALA A 81 -7.23 9.56 -14.36
CA ALA A 81 -6.52 10.63 -15.05
C ALA A 81 -6.58 12.00 -14.34
N ASP A 82 -7.54 12.20 -13.45
CA ASP A 82 -7.68 13.43 -12.66
C ASP A 82 -6.74 13.43 -11.44
N ILE A 83 -6.10 12.29 -11.13
CA ILE A 83 -5.15 12.15 -10.02
C ILE A 83 -3.75 12.59 -10.50
N PRO A 84 -3.15 13.62 -9.90
CA PRO A 84 -1.81 14.06 -10.27
C PRO A 84 -0.81 12.91 -10.08
N LYS A 85 0.01 12.67 -11.10
CA LYS A 85 1.21 11.85 -10.95
C LYS A 85 2.25 12.67 -10.17
N LEU A 86 2.92 12.03 -9.23
CA LEU A 86 4.10 12.64 -8.62
C LEU A 86 5.24 12.51 -9.63
N VAL A 87 6.00 13.59 -9.83
CA VAL A 87 7.25 13.53 -10.61
C VAL A 87 8.21 12.59 -9.89
N ASP A 88 8.97 11.77 -10.62
CA ASP A 88 9.82 10.72 -10.04
C ASP A 88 10.82 11.30 -9.00
N ASP A 89 11.35 12.50 -9.23
CA ASP A 89 12.24 13.21 -8.30
C ASP A 89 11.53 13.80 -7.06
N ALA A 90 10.19 13.86 -7.07
CA ALA A 90 9.39 14.35 -5.95
C ALA A 90 9.09 13.25 -4.91
N ILE A 91 9.50 12.00 -5.18
CA ILE A 91 9.38 10.86 -4.30
C ILE A 91 10.70 10.70 -3.55
N ILE A 92 10.92 11.56 -2.55
CA ILE A 92 12.03 11.37 -1.60
C ILE A 92 11.50 10.48 -0.48
N PRO A 93 11.91 9.19 -0.41
CA PRO A 93 11.54 8.35 0.70
C PRO A 93 12.11 8.95 1.99
N VAL A 94 11.29 8.95 3.04
CA VAL A 94 11.69 9.42 4.36
C VAL A 94 11.64 8.28 5.36
N GLY A 95 12.19 8.52 6.55
CA GLY A 95 12.11 7.55 7.65
C GLY A 95 10.65 7.17 7.94
N MET A 96 10.42 5.93 8.37
CA MET A 96 9.06 5.38 8.58
C MET A 96 8.18 6.29 9.45
N ASP A 97 8.70 6.75 10.59
CA ASP A 97 7.95 7.62 11.49
C ASP A 97 7.62 8.98 10.89
N GLU A 98 8.54 9.53 10.11
CA GLU A 98 8.32 10.78 9.38
C GLU A 98 7.28 10.59 8.28
N ALA A 99 7.33 9.47 7.55
CA ALA A 99 6.37 9.14 6.50
C ALA A 99 4.95 9.04 7.06
N VAL A 100 4.78 8.35 8.19
CA VAL A 100 3.48 8.27 8.88
C VAL A 100 3.01 9.66 9.30
N THR A 101 3.86 10.45 9.96
CA THR A 101 3.49 11.81 10.39
C THR A 101 3.03 12.68 9.21
N ARG A 102 3.80 12.69 8.12
CA ARG A 102 3.47 13.45 6.91
C ARG A 102 2.21 12.95 6.22
N ALA A 103 1.96 11.64 6.21
CA ALA A 103 0.74 11.08 5.66
C ALA A 103 -0.51 11.65 6.35
N PHE A 104 -0.53 11.63 7.68
CA PHE A 104 -1.66 12.15 8.45
C PHE A 104 -1.79 13.67 8.34
N GLN A 105 -0.67 14.41 8.24
CA GLN A 105 -0.70 15.84 7.90
C GLN A 105 -1.38 16.10 6.55
N PHE A 106 -1.03 15.34 5.51
CA PHE A 106 -1.68 15.48 4.21
C PHE A 106 -3.16 15.09 4.22
N PHE A 107 -3.56 14.06 4.98
CA PHE A 107 -4.97 13.73 5.19
C PHE A 107 -5.72 14.86 5.89
N ALA A 108 -5.16 15.43 6.95
CA ALA A 108 -5.74 16.58 7.64
C ALA A 108 -5.87 17.79 6.72
N GLU A 109 -4.83 18.10 5.94
CA GLU A 109 -4.91 19.16 4.94
C GLU A 109 -5.98 18.92 3.88
N PHE A 110 -6.13 17.68 3.42
CA PHE A 110 -7.14 17.30 2.44
C PHE A 110 -8.55 17.59 2.97
N GLU A 111 -8.88 17.11 4.17
CA GLU A 111 -10.20 17.35 4.78
C GLU A 111 -10.41 18.83 5.07
N ASN A 112 -9.42 19.47 5.69
CA ASN A 112 -9.51 20.86 6.10
C ASN A 112 -9.66 21.80 4.90
N LYS A 113 -8.98 21.56 3.77
CA LYS A 113 -9.14 22.38 2.55
C LYS A 113 -10.56 22.34 1.99
N ARG A 114 -11.25 21.20 2.13
CA ARG A 114 -12.62 21.00 1.64
C ARG A 114 -13.65 21.58 2.59
N PHE A 115 -13.50 21.32 3.90
CA PHE A 115 -14.55 21.60 4.87
C PHE A 115 -14.37 22.92 5.63
N LYS A 116 -13.15 23.42 5.81
CA LYS A 116 -12.91 24.68 6.54
C LYS A 116 -13.71 25.87 5.97
N PRO A 117 -13.78 26.11 4.64
CA PRO A 117 -14.55 27.23 4.12
C PRO A 117 -16.04 27.15 4.47
N ILE A 118 -16.61 25.94 4.46
CA ILE A 118 -18.02 25.70 4.77
C ILE A 118 -18.27 25.92 6.25
N LEU A 119 -17.43 25.32 7.10
CA LEU A 119 -17.56 25.42 8.56
C LEU A 119 -17.35 26.85 9.06
N THR A 120 -16.67 27.69 8.28
CA THR A 120 -16.43 29.12 8.59
C THR A 120 -17.69 29.96 8.38
N VAL A 121 -18.62 29.52 7.53
CA VAL A 121 -19.91 30.20 7.28
C VAL A 121 -21.11 29.45 7.87
N THR A 122 -20.88 28.26 8.43
CA THR A 122 -21.92 27.44 9.07
C THR A 122 -22.19 27.95 10.47
N LEU A 123 -23.45 28.26 10.79
CA LEU A 123 -23.85 28.70 12.12
C LEU A 123 -23.63 27.60 13.17
N PRO A 124 -23.16 27.94 14.39
CA PRO A 124 -22.86 26.98 15.45
C PRO A 124 -24.14 26.54 16.19
N VAL A 125 -25.07 25.94 15.44
CA VAL A 125 -26.30 25.35 16.00
C VAL A 125 -26.00 23.94 16.46
N ILE A 126 -26.38 23.59 17.68
CA ILE A 126 -26.18 22.25 18.24
C ILE A 126 -27.25 21.32 17.66
N GLU A 127 -26.81 20.27 16.97
CA GLU A 127 -27.66 19.20 16.46
C GLU A 127 -28.01 18.21 17.58
N SER A 128 -26.99 17.75 18.31
CA SER A 128 -27.17 16.80 19.40
C SER A 128 -26.08 16.95 20.46
N VAL A 129 -26.39 16.45 21.65
CA VAL A 129 -25.49 16.42 22.80
C VAL A 129 -25.33 14.97 23.23
N GLU A 130 -24.09 14.54 23.43
CA GLU A 130 -23.78 13.19 23.87
C GLU A 130 -24.18 13.00 25.35
N PRO A 131 -25.00 11.99 25.70
CA PRO A 131 -25.41 11.76 27.08
C PRO A 131 -24.22 11.51 28.02
N GLY A 132 -24.24 12.15 29.20
CA GLY A 132 -23.16 12.03 30.20
C GLY A 132 -21.88 12.80 29.86
N SER A 133 -21.85 13.52 28.73
CA SER A 133 -20.73 14.38 28.34
C SER A 133 -20.66 15.67 29.17
N PRO A 134 -19.52 16.39 29.15
CA PRO A 134 -19.42 17.75 29.71
C PRO A 134 -20.56 18.69 29.28
N ALA A 135 -20.98 18.62 28.01
CA ALA A 135 -22.04 19.45 27.48
C ALA A 135 -23.43 19.11 28.04
N ASP A 136 -23.71 17.81 28.20
CA ASP A 136 -24.95 17.33 28.82
C ASP A 136 -25.04 17.78 30.28
N LEU A 137 -23.93 17.61 31.02
CA LEU A 137 -23.82 18.06 32.42
C LEU A 137 -23.94 19.58 32.58
N ALA A 138 -23.51 20.35 31.58
CA ALA A 138 -23.67 21.80 31.53
C ALA A 138 -25.10 22.24 31.16
N GLY A 139 -26.01 21.30 30.82
CA GLY A 139 -27.40 21.57 30.49
C GLY A 139 -27.60 22.13 29.07
N ILE A 140 -26.65 21.87 28.17
CA ILE A 140 -26.73 22.24 26.76
C ILE A 140 -27.74 21.32 26.07
N LYS A 141 -28.51 21.85 25.11
CA LYS A 141 -29.56 21.10 24.42
C LYS A 141 -29.45 21.21 22.90
N ALA A 142 -29.99 20.22 22.22
CA ALA A 142 -30.23 20.29 20.78
C ALA A 142 -31.06 21.54 20.43
N GLY A 143 -30.66 22.24 19.37
CA GLY A 143 -31.25 23.49 18.91
C GLY A 143 -30.68 24.76 19.56
N ASP A 144 -29.78 24.65 20.55
CA ASP A 144 -29.08 25.81 21.09
C ASP A 144 -28.11 26.38 20.04
N LEU A 145 -28.11 27.70 19.87
CA LEU A 145 -27.14 28.42 19.03
C LEU A 145 -26.06 29.05 19.91
N VAL A 146 -24.79 28.73 19.66
CA VAL A 146 -23.68 29.32 20.42
C VAL A 146 -23.42 30.76 19.96
N LEU A 147 -23.52 31.71 20.88
CA LEU A 147 -23.27 33.14 20.63
C LEU A 147 -21.87 33.56 21.08
N ASN A 148 -21.40 33.05 22.22
CA ASN A 148 -20.10 33.39 22.78
C ASN A 148 -19.44 32.17 23.42
N VAL A 149 -18.11 32.13 23.32
CA VAL A 149 -17.22 31.24 24.06
C VAL A 149 -16.28 32.13 24.85
N ASN A 150 -16.35 32.06 26.18
CA ASN A 150 -15.75 33.00 27.11
C ASN A 150 -16.14 34.44 26.72
N SER A 151 -15.16 35.30 26.48
CA SER A 151 -15.36 36.68 26.04
C SER A 151 -15.35 36.85 24.52
N VAL A 152 -15.27 35.76 23.75
CA VAL A 152 -15.17 35.79 22.28
C VAL A 152 -16.55 35.56 21.66
N LYS A 153 -16.95 36.42 20.72
CA LYS A 153 -18.18 36.24 19.93
C LYS A 153 -17.98 35.16 18.88
N ILE A 154 -18.92 34.23 18.80
CA ILE A 154 -18.91 33.12 17.85
C ILE A 154 -19.98 33.35 16.79
N GLU A 155 -19.55 33.27 15.53
CA GLU A 155 -20.45 33.42 14.37
C GLU A 155 -20.49 32.15 13.52
N SER A 156 -19.61 31.18 13.77
CA SER A 156 -19.54 29.94 13.02
C SER A 156 -19.04 28.75 13.83
N VAL A 157 -19.30 27.54 13.32
CA VAL A 157 -18.79 26.28 13.87
C VAL A 157 -17.26 26.30 13.91
N MET A 158 -16.59 26.77 12.85
CA MET A 158 -15.13 26.91 12.86
C MET A 158 -14.66 27.92 13.92
N GLY A 159 -15.37 29.06 14.05
CA GLY A 159 -15.06 30.06 15.08
C GLY A 159 -15.15 29.48 16.49
N PHE A 160 -16.13 28.61 16.74
CA PHE A 160 -16.25 27.88 18.01
C PHE A 160 -15.01 27.03 18.30
N TYR A 161 -14.57 26.20 17.34
CA TYR A 161 -13.39 25.35 17.52
C TYR A 161 -12.11 26.15 17.71
N LEU A 162 -11.95 27.26 16.99
CA LEU A 162 -10.79 28.15 17.15
C LEU A 162 -10.77 28.79 18.55
N ALA A 163 -11.91 29.32 19.00
CA ALA A 163 -12.00 29.99 20.30
C ALA A 163 -11.71 29.03 21.48
N LEU A 164 -12.12 27.77 21.37
CA LEU A 164 -11.81 26.76 22.38
C LEU A 164 -10.33 26.37 22.42
N ASN A 165 -9.68 26.31 21.26
CA ASN A 165 -8.29 25.85 21.13
C ASN A 165 -7.25 26.97 21.27
N GLU A 166 -7.63 28.24 21.13
CA GLU A 166 -6.73 29.38 21.32
C GLU A 166 -6.20 29.45 22.76
N LYS A 167 -7.08 29.24 23.74
CA LYS A 167 -6.74 29.21 25.17
C LYS A 167 -7.44 28.03 25.85
N PRO A 168 -6.85 26.83 25.81
CA PRO A 168 -7.41 25.65 26.46
C PRO A 168 -7.64 25.93 27.95
N SER A 169 -8.87 25.74 28.40
CA SER A 169 -9.30 25.93 29.79
C SER A 169 -10.14 24.74 30.24
N ALA A 170 -10.02 24.36 31.51
CA ALA A 170 -10.86 23.31 32.11
C ALA A 170 -12.31 23.77 32.26
N GLU A 171 -12.54 25.08 32.33
CA GLU A 171 -13.88 25.67 32.39
C GLU A 171 -14.05 26.65 31.23
N VAL A 172 -15.12 26.47 30.47
CA VAL A 172 -15.46 27.32 29.34
C VAL A 172 -16.84 27.89 29.56
N ALA A 173 -16.93 29.22 29.67
CA ALA A 173 -18.22 29.90 29.74
C ALA A 173 -18.83 29.97 28.33
N LEU A 174 -20.07 29.53 28.17
CA LEU A 174 -20.80 29.62 26.92
C LEU A 174 -22.03 30.50 27.09
N LYS A 175 -22.26 31.37 26.12
CA LYS A 175 -23.54 32.07 25.96
C LYS A 175 -24.28 31.46 24.77
N LEU A 176 -25.49 31.00 25.02
CA LEU A 176 -26.33 30.28 24.06
C LEU A 176 -27.63 31.04 23.83
N LEU A 177 -28.18 30.90 22.63
CA LEU A 177 -29.53 31.31 22.30
C LEU A 177 -30.40 30.06 22.15
N ARG A 178 -31.34 29.89 23.07
CA ARG A 178 -32.30 28.78 23.10
C ARG A 178 -33.66 29.26 22.59
N HIS A 179 -34.36 28.41 21.83
CA HIS A 179 -35.66 28.73 21.23
C HIS A 179 -35.69 30.06 20.44
N LYS A 180 -34.54 30.49 19.89
CA LYS A 180 -34.35 31.75 19.14
C LYS A 180 -34.59 33.05 19.95
N LYS A 181 -34.83 32.98 21.26
CA LYS A 181 -35.13 34.18 22.08
C LYS A 181 -34.44 34.19 23.44
N ASP A 182 -34.22 33.03 24.05
CA ASP A 182 -33.75 32.95 25.43
C ASP A 182 -32.22 32.93 25.46
N ASN A 183 -31.61 33.89 26.15
CA ASN A 183 -30.18 33.87 26.41
C ASN A 183 -29.90 32.96 27.61
N VAL A 184 -29.15 31.88 27.38
CA VAL A 184 -28.75 30.93 28.41
C VAL A 184 -27.23 30.99 28.57
N SER A 185 -26.75 31.19 29.79
CA SER A 185 -25.33 31.11 30.11
C SER A 185 -25.06 29.79 30.81
N VAL A 186 -24.09 29.02 30.31
CA VAL A 186 -23.67 27.74 30.90
C VAL A 186 -22.16 27.72 31.06
N VAL A 187 -21.67 26.91 31.99
CA VAL A 187 -20.24 26.65 32.16
C VAL A 187 -19.98 25.19 31.82
N LEU A 188 -19.22 24.98 30.75
CA LEU A 188 -18.77 23.67 30.31
C LEU A 188 -17.51 23.30 31.08
N ARG A 189 -17.57 22.23 31.88
CA ARG A 189 -16.43 21.71 32.65
C ARG A 189 -15.83 20.51 31.93
N LEU A 190 -14.63 20.69 31.39
CA LEU A 190 -13.98 19.73 30.53
C LEU A 190 -13.08 18.80 31.35
N ILE A 191 -13.06 17.52 30.97
CA ILE A 191 -12.27 16.50 31.63
C ILE A 191 -10.88 16.47 30.95
N GLY A 192 -9.89 17.10 31.60
CA GLY A 192 -8.50 17.15 31.14
C GLY A 192 -8.05 18.52 30.62
N LYS A 193 -6.73 18.71 30.45
CA LYS A 193 -6.11 19.97 29.97
C LYS A 193 -5.79 19.97 28.47
N GLY A 194 -6.37 19.06 27.70
CA GLY A 194 -6.09 18.90 26.27
C GLY A 194 -6.88 19.88 25.38
N PRO A 195 -6.41 20.14 24.14
CA PRO A 195 -7.19 20.80 23.09
C PRO A 195 -8.58 20.18 22.90
N ILE A 196 -9.56 21.02 22.62
CA ILE A 196 -10.99 20.71 22.70
C ILE A 196 -11.53 20.48 21.28
N ASN A 197 -12.26 19.39 21.06
CA ASN A 197 -12.93 19.07 19.80
C ASN A 197 -14.37 18.57 20.07
N ASP A 198 -15.14 18.37 18.99
CA ASP A 198 -16.46 17.73 19.02
C ASP A 198 -16.48 16.45 19.87
N SER A 199 -15.41 15.68 19.79
CA SER A 199 -15.26 14.36 20.37
C SER A 199 -15.04 14.37 21.90
N ASN A 200 -14.62 15.51 22.48
CA ASN A 200 -14.31 15.58 23.92
C ASN A 200 -15.23 16.52 24.73
N CYS A 201 -15.95 17.43 24.07
CA CYS A 201 -16.97 18.23 24.73
C CYS A 201 -18.37 17.60 24.66
N GLY A 202 -18.58 16.64 23.76
CA GLY A 202 -19.86 15.97 23.53
C GLY A 202 -20.88 16.80 22.75
N LEU A 203 -20.42 17.84 22.04
CA LEU A 203 -21.26 18.68 21.18
C LEU A 203 -21.14 18.24 19.73
N LYS A 204 -22.29 17.98 19.10
CA LYS A 204 -22.40 17.83 17.65
C LYS A 204 -23.14 19.02 17.07
N PHE A 205 -22.48 19.74 16.15
CA PHE A 205 -23.09 20.85 15.44
C PHE A 205 -23.89 20.36 14.24
N LEU A 206 -24.92 21.12 13.87
CA LEU A 206 -25.67 20.93 12.64
C LEU A 206 -24.81 21.35 11.43
N THR A 207 -23.85 20.50 11.10
CA THR A 207 -22.97 20.63 9.93
C THR A 207 -23.44 19.70 8.82
N PRO A 208 -22.96 19.87 7.57
CA PRO A 208 -23.12 18.83 6.57
C PRO A 208 -22.65 17.47 7.13
N PRO A 209 -23.37 16.36 6.87
CA PRO A 209 -23.14 15.07 7.54
C PRO A 209 -21.74 14.49 7.34
N ASP A 210 -21.05 14.91 6.27
CA ASP A 210 -19.71 14.44 5.93
C ASP A 210 -18.61 15.46 6.31
N ALA A 211 -18.93 16.57 7.00
CA ALA A 211 -17.98 17.62 7.32
C ALA A 211 -16.98 17.17 8.40
N VAL A 212 -15.69 17.18 8.06
CA VAL A 212 -14.60 16.80 8.95
C VAL A 212 -13.61 17.96 9.08
N TYR A 213 -13.17 18.23 10.31
CA TYR A 213 -12.07 19.15 10.59
C TYR A 213 -11.07 18.51 11.55
N LEU A 214 -9.81 18.43 11.15
CA LEU A 214 -8.75 17.79 11.94
C LEU A 214 -7.80 18.85 12.50
N THR A 215 -7.64 18.87 13.82
CA THR A 215 -6.65 19.70 14.52
C THR A 215 -5.26 19.06 14.46
N GLU A 216 -4.20 19.83 14.79
CA GLU A 216 -2.85 19.28 14.83
C GLU A 216 -2.72 18.13 15.85
N GLN A 217 -3.34 18.28 17.02
CA GLN A 217 -3.31 17.24 18.05
C GLN A 217 -4.08 15.99 17.61
N GLU A 218 -5.25 16.14 17.01
CA GLU A 218 -6.03 15.01 16.49
C GLU A 218 -5.28 14.30 15.37
N THR A 219 -4.60 15.06 14.50
CA THR A 219 -3.73 14.51 13.45
C THR A 219 -2.60 13.67 14.04
N LYS A 220 -1.93 14.16 15.09
CA LYS A 220 -0.90 13.39 15.83
C LYS A 220 -1.49 12.14 16.46
N ARG A 221 -2.65 12.26 17.11
CA ARG A 221 -3.35 11.13 17.75
C ARG A 221 -3.69 10.03 16.74
N GLN A 222 -4.19 10.40 15.57
CA GLN A 222 -4.50 9.46 14.50
C GLN A 222 -3.25 8.80 13.93
N ALA A 223 -2.16 9.55 13.76
CA ALA A 223 -0.87 8.99 13.35
C ALA A 223 -0.36 7.96 14.37
N ASP A 224 -0.45 8.26 15.66
CA ASP A 224 -0.04 7.33 16.73
C ASP A 224 -0.96 6.12 16.81
N GLN A 225 -2.26 6.30 16.59
CA GLN A 225 -3.21 5.21 16.50
C GLN A 225 -2.88 4.28 15.34
N TYR A 226 -2.55 4.81 14.17
CA TYR A 226 -2.08 4.01 13.03
C TYR A 226 -0.80 3.23 13.34
N ARG A 227 0.17 3.86 14.01
CA ARG A 227 1.42 3.19 14.44
C ARG A 227 1.15 2.02 15.39
N ARG A 228 0.17 2.14 16.28
CA ARG A 228 -0.16 1.11 17.27
C ARG A 228 -1.04 0.01 16.70
N ASP A 229 -2.02 0.36 15.87
CA ASP A 229 -3.13 -0.54 15.54
C ASP A 229 -2.99 -1.14 14.14
N MET A 230 -2.46 -0.39 13.17
CA MET A 230 -2.38 -0.83 11.76
C MET A 230 -0.97 -1.25 11.37
N LEU A 231 0.06 -0.48 11.73
CA LEU A 231 1.43 -0.75 11.30
C LEU A 231 1.96 -2.14 11.75
N PRO A 232 1.62 -2.66 12.95
CA PRO A 232 2.10 -3.97 13.38
C PRO A 232 1.52 -5.15 12.59
N SER A 233 0.38 -4.99 11.91
CA SER A 233 -0.17 -6.05 11.05
C SER A 233 0.63 -6.21 9.75
N ILE A 234 1.43 -5.21 9.39
CA ILE A 234 2.35 -5.28 8.24
C ILE A 234 3.68 -5.89 8.70
N PRO A 235 4.23 -6.88 7.97
CA PRO A 235 5.54 -7.45 8.26
C PRO A 235 6.64 -6.39 8.34
N VAL A 236 7.58 -6.56 9.27
CA VAL A 236 8.57 -5.53 9.64
C VAL A 236 9.36 -4.99 8.45
N ASP A 237 9.72 -5.87 7.51
CA ASP A 237 10.53 -5.55 6.34
C ASP A 237 9.83 -4.63 5.33
N TRP A 238 8.51 -4.48 5.43
CA TRP A 238 7.71 -3.68 4.49
C TRP A 238 7.00 -2.49 5.13
N ARG A 239 7.16 -2.28 6.44
CA ARG A 239 6.57 -1.11 7.13
C ARG A 239 7.09 0.22 6.59
N PRO A 240 8.40 0.40 6.30
CA PRO A 240 8.89 1.65 5.72
C PRO A 240 8.28 1.95 4.35
N GLU A 241 8.16 0.94 3.49
CA GLU A 241 7.57 1.04 2.15
C GLU A 241 6.07 1.35 2.25
N ALA A 242 5.36 0.67 3.14
CA ALA A 242 3.94 0.91 3.39
C ALA A 242 3.68 2.34 3.86
N ALA A 243 4.48 2.82 4.82
CA ALA A 243 4.37 4.18 5.33
C ALA A 243 4.67 5.24 4.25
N ASN A 244 5.72 5.02 3.45
CA ASN A 244 6.05 5.92 2.35
C ASN A 244 4.99 5.90 1.23
N ASN A 245 4.44 4.75 0.89
CA ASN A 245 3.33 4.63 -0.06
C ASN A 245 2.06 5.33 0.46
N LEU A 246 1.73 5.18 1.75
CA LEU A 246 0.62 5.89 2.37
C LEU A 246 0.83 7.41 2.34
N MET A 247 2.04 7.88 2.66
CA MET A 247 2.40 9.30 2.58
C MET A 247 2.20 9.85 1.17
N GLN A 248 2.67 9.15 0.14
CA GLN A 248 2.49 9.55 -1.26
C GLN A 248 1.02 9.56 -1.66
N THR A 249 0.26 8.55 -1.24
CA THR A 249 -1.19 8.46 -1.47
C THR A 249 -1.90 9.65 -0.85
N ALA A 250 -1.61 9.97 0.42
CA ALA A 250 -2.18 11.12 1.12
C ALA A 250 -1.79 12.45 0.46
N LYS A 251 -0.53 12.60 0.03
CA LYS A 251 -0.05 13.77 -0.71
C LYS A 251 -0.84 13.98 -2.00
N ARG A 252 -1.00 12.92 -2.80
CA ARG A 252 -1.76 12.95 -4.08
C ARG A 252 -3.23 13.28 -3.85
N LEU A 253 -3.82 12.69 -2.81
CA LEU A 253 -5.18 13.00 -2.40
C LEU A 253 -5.33 14.48 -2.00
N ASN A 254 -4.40 15.02 -1.24
CA ASN A 254 -4.39 16.43 -0.85
C ASN A 254 -4.27 17.40 -2.05
N LEU A 255 -3.54 17.02 -3.10
CA LEU A 255 -3.43 17.85 -4.32
C LEU A 255 -4.77 18.02 -5.04
N ILE A 256 -5.67 17.03 -4.95
CA ILE A 256 -7.01 17.12 -5.53
C ILE A 256 -8.05 17.74 -4.58
N ALA A 257 -7.68 18.10 -3.34
CA ALA A 257 -8.62 18.64 -2.36
C ALA A 257 -9.39 19.86 -2.88
N LYS A 258 -8.71 20.76 -3.61
CA LYS A 258 -9.31 21.98 -4.17
C LYS A 258 -10.19 21.72 -5.41
N SER A 259 -9.98 20.62 -6.12
CA SER A 259 -10.80 20.28 -7.30
C SER A 259 -12.03 19.47 -6.91
N VAL A 260 -12.02 18.80 -5.75
CA VAL A 260 -13.19 18.07 -5.24
C VAL A 260 -14.04 19.02 -4.39
N ILE A 261 -14.96 19.75 -5.03
CA ILE A 261 -15.87 20.68 -4.35
C ILE A 261 -17.32 20.31 -4.66
N ASP A 262 -17.94 19.47 -3.82
CA ASP A 262 -19.38 19.60 -3.58
C ASP A 262 -19.74 19.05 -2.19
N PRO A 263 -19.75 19.91 -1.16
CA PRO A 263 -20.06 19.52 0.20
C PRO A 263 -21.51 19.86 0.64
N SER A 264 -22.34 20.33 -0.29
CA SER A 264 -23.74 20.71 -0.04
C SER A 264 -24.73 20.23 -1.11
N GLY A 265 -24.25 19.62 -2.20
CA GLY A 265 -25.06 19.02 -3.24
C GLY A 265 -25.71 17.70 -2.81
N ALA A 266 -26.83 17.36 -3.45
CA ALA A 266 -27.64 16.16 -3.15
C ALA A 266 -26.90 14.81 -3.35
N ASN A 267 -25.71 14.82 -3.96
CA ASN A 267 -24.86 13.64 -4.14
C ASN A 267 -23.40 14.01 -3.78
N PRO A 268 -23.03 13.96 -2.50
CA PRO A 268 -21.67 14.27 -2.08
C PRO A 268 -20.70 13.18 -2.56
N ALA A 269 -19.62 13.60 -3.21
CA ALA A 269 -18.49 12.74 -3.51
C ALA A 269 -17.78 12.37 -2.19
N LYS A 270 -18.06 11.17 -1.67
CA LYS A 270 -17.58 10.68 -0.36
C LYS A 270 -16.18 10.06 -0.42
N ILE A 271 -15.19 10.77 -0.95
CA ILE A 271 -13.80 10.36 -0.66
C ILE A 271 -13.43 10.98 0.68
N GLN A 272 -13.42 10.18 1.74
CA GLN A 272 -12.87 10.57 3.04
C GLN A 272 -11.50 9.94 3.22
N SER A 273 -10.59 10.67 3.86
CA SER A 273 -9.24 10.22 4.19
C SER A 273 -9.23 8.91 4.96
N LYS A 274 -10.19 8.70 5.87
CA LYS A 274 -10.34 7.42 6.60
C LYS A 274 -10.63 6.24 5.68
N ASP A 275 -11.41 6.43 4.62
CA ASP A 275 -11.79 5.34 3.70
C ASP A 275 -10.59 4.97 2.84
N VAL A 276 -9.84 5.98 2.39
CA VAL A 276 -8.56 5.79 1.68
C VAL A 276 -7.54 5.09 2.57
N LEU A 277 -7.44 5.47 3.85
CA LEU A 277 -6.54 4.82 4.82
C LEU A 277 -6.88 3.34 5.00
N VAL A 278 -8.14 3.02 5.27
CA VAL A 278 -8.60 1.63 5.48
C VAL A 278 -8.40 0.80 4.20
N TRP A 279 -8.79 1.36 3.05
CA TRP A 279 -8.59 0.70 1.77
C TRP A 279 -7.10 0.44 1.48
N GLN A 280 -6.25 1.44 1.68
CA GLN A 280 -4.81 1.34 1.39
C GLN A 280 -4.19 0.26 2.26
N HIS A 281 -4.51 0.26 3.55
CA HIS A 281 -3.99 -0.72 4.50
C HIS A 281 -4.39 -2.13 4.09
N LYS A 282 -5.68 -2.36 3.82
CA LYS A 282 -6.19 -3.64 3.33
C LYS A 282 -5.50 -4.07 2.04
N LYS A 283 -5.39 -3.18 1.06
CA LYS A 283 -4.79 -3.49 -0.24
C LYS A 283 -3.30 -3.82 -0.12
N PHE A 284 -2.58 -3.16 0.78
CA PHE A 284 -1.18 -3.47 1.04
C PHE A 284 -1.02 -4.90 1.59
N LEU A 285 -1.86 -5.30 2.55
CA LEU A 285 -1.86 -6.67 3.08
C LEU A 285 -2.18 -7.71 1.99
N GLU A 286 -3.19 -7.45 1.15
CA GLU A 286 -3.49 -8.32 0.00
C GLU A 286 -2.29 -8.47 -0.96
N ASN A 287 -1.55 -7.38 -1.19
CA ASN A 287 -0.37 -7.39 -2.05
C ASN A 287 0.80 -8.15 -1.40
N VAL A 288 0.93 -8.11 -0.07
CA VAL A 288 1.87 -8.94 0.70
C VAL A 288 1.51 -10.42 0.58
N ASP A 289 0.24 -10.78 0.71
CA ASP A 289 -0.21 -12.16 0.53
C ASP A 289 0.04 -12.66 -0.90
N THR A 290 -0.21 -11.79 -1.88
CA THR A 290 0.09 -12.05 -3.29
C THR A 290 1.58 -12.28 -3.51
N TYR A 291 2.45 -11.48 -2.89
CA TYR A 291 3.89 -11.67 -2.91
C TYR A 291 4.27 -13.06 -2.38
N PHE A 292 3.77 -13.47 -1.21
CA PHE A 292 4.08 -14.79 -0.65
C PHE A 292 3.53 -15.94 -1.49
N SER A 293 2.37 -15.76 -2.13
CA SER A 293 1.83 -16.73 -3.08
C SER A 293 2.74 -16.90 -4.30
N LEU A 294 3.20 -15.80 -4.90
CA LEU A 294 4.12 -15.81 -6.03
C LEU A 294 5.49 -16.37 -5.66
N ARG A 295 6.04 -15.98 -4.51
CA ARG A 295 7.31 -16.47 -3.97
C ARG A 295 7.29 -17.99 -3.84
N ARG A 296 6.26 -18.56 -3.23
CA ARG A 296 6.08 -20.03 -3.12
C ARG A 296 6.01 -20.72 -4.48
N LYS A 297 5.33 -20.13 -5.47
CA LYS A 297 5.28 -20.67 -6.83
C LYS A 297 6.65 -20.66 -7.51
N ILE A 298 7.43 -19.60 -7.34
CA ILE A 298 8.78 -19.49 -7.89
C ILE A 298 9.72 -20.48 -7.19
N GLU A 299 9.67 -20.58 -5.86
CA GLU A 299 10.49 -21.53 -5.09
C GLU A 299 10.17 -22.99 -5.43
N SER A 300 8.89 -23.33 -5.59
CA SER A 300 8.48 -24.66 -6.02
C SER A 300 9.01 -25.01 -7.42
N ARG A 301 8.91 -24.07 -8.38
CA ARG A 301 9.52 -24.24 -9.71
C ARG A 301 11.04 -24.37 -9.63
N SER A 302 11.70 -23.52 -8.85
CA SER A 302 13.15 -23.56 -8.64
C SER A 302 13.60 -24.92 -8.09
N SER A 303 12.87 -25.48 -7.13
CA SER A 303 13.14 -26.83 -6.62
C SER A 303 12.96 -27.90 -7.70
N SER A 304 11.94 -27.79 -8.55
CA SER A 304 11.76 -28.69 -9.70
C SER A 304 12.91 -28.59 -10.71
N HIS A 305 13.34 -27.37 -11.05
CA HIS A 305 14.46 -27.16 -11.97
C HIS A 305 15.78 -27.65 -11.39
N LEU A 306 15.99 -27.53 -10.06
CA LEU A 306 17.15 -28.10 -9.36
C LEU A 306 17.19 -29.62 -9.48
N MET A 307 16.06 -30.31 -9.31
CA MET A 307 15.99 -31.76 -9.48
C MET A 307 16.32 -32.15 -10.92
N GLY A 308 15.70 -31.49 -11.91
CA GLY A 308 15.99 -31.74 -13.34
C GLY A 308 17.44 -31.43 -13.73
N MET A 309 18.04 -30.40 -13.14
CA MET A 309 19.47 -30.11 -13.31
C MET A 309 20.34 -31.22 -12.71
N GLY A 310 19.99 -31.74 -11.54
CA GLY A 310 20.66 -32.90 -10.94
C GLY A 310 20.67 -34.11 -11.87
N ASP A 311 19.51 -34.46 -12.43
CA ASP A 311 19.38 -35.56 -13.40
C ASP A 311 20.21 -35.30 -14.67
N ALA A 312 20.20 -34.07 -15.18
CA ALA A 312 20.98 -33.69 -16.35
C ALA A 312 22.50 -33.75 -16.08
N VAL A 313 22.96 -33.36 -14.88
CA VAL A 313 24.37 -33.52 -14.47
C VAL A 313 24.75 -35.00 -14.45
N VAL A 314 23.93 -35.85 -13.85
CA VAL A 314 24.18 -37.30 -13.81
C VAL A 314 24.23 -37.89 -15.22
N GLY A 315 23.30 -37.50 -16.10
CA GLY A 315 23.28 -37.90 -17.51
C GLY A 315 24.53 -37.45 -18.27
N PHE A 316 24.95 -36.20 -18.07
CA PHE A 316 26.16 -35.65 -18.68
C PHE A 316 27.42 -36.37 -18.21
N VAL A 317 27.59 -36.56 -16.91
CA VAL A 317 28.72 -37.30 -16.33
C VAL A 317 28.76 -38.75 -16.86
N SER A 318 27.61 -39.42 -16.91
CA SER A 318 27.51 -40.78 -17.46
C SER A 318 27.89 -40.83 -18.94
N SER A 319 27.45 -39.85 -19.74
CA SER A 319 27.82 -39.75 -21.16
C SER A 319 29.32 -39.52 -21.37
N LEU A 320 29.96 -38.72 -20.50
CA LEU A 320 31.41 -38.50 -20.53
C LEU A 320 32.18 -39.79 -20.22
N PHE A 321 31.73 -40.58 -19.24
CA PHE A 321 32.31 -41.90 -18.97
C PHE A 321 32.19 -42.84 -20.16
N ILE A 322 31.00 -42.94 -20.77
CA ILE A 322 30.78 -43.77 -21.96
C ILE A 322 31.67 -43.31 -23.11
N PHE A 323 31.78 -42.00 -23.33
CA PHE A 323 32.64 -41.41 -24.36
C PHE A 323 34.12 -41.71 -24.11
N ALA A 324 34.60 -41.60 -22.87
CA ALA A 324 35.98 -41.92 -22.50
C ALA A 324 36.32 -43.39 -22.78
N ILE A 325 35.40 -44.31 -22.44
CA ILE A 325 35.55 -45.74 -22.74
C ILE A 325 35.56 -45.97 -24.26
N ALA A 326 34.61 -45.38 -24.99
CA ALA A 326 34.52 -45.49 -26.45
C ALA A 326 35.79 -44.97 -27.14
N LEU A 327 36.33 -43.85 -26.68
CA LEU A 327 37.56 -43.25 -27.17
C LEU A 327 38.76 -44.18 -26.91
N GLY A 328 38.86 -44.73 -25.70
CA GLY A 328 39.90 -45.70 -25.33
C GLY A 328 39.87 -46.95 -26.22
N LEU A 329 38.69 -47.54 -26.43
CA LEU A 329 38.51 -48.71 -27.30
C LEU A 329 38.86 -48.40 -28.77
N PHE A 330 38.44 -47.25 -29.28
CA PHE A 330 38.76 -46.80 -30.64
C PHE A 330 40.28 -46.65 -30.84
N TRP A 331 40.97 -46.03 -29.88
CA TRP A 331 42.43 -45.89 -29.93
C TRP A 331 43.17 -47.22 -29.79
N TYR A 332 42.72 -48.09 -28.88
CA TYR A 332 43.28 -49.43 -28.71
C TYR A 332 43.18 -50.24 -30.00
N GLN A 333 42.00 -50.26 -30.63
CA GLN A 333 41.80 -50.93 -31.92
C GLN A 333 42.75 -50.37 -32.98
N ARG A 334 42.87 -49.05 -33.08
CA ARG A 334 43.74 -48.41 -34.09
C ARG A 334 45.21 -48.82 -33.89
N ARG A 335 45.71 -48.86 -32.65
CA ARG A 335 47.06 -49.35 -32.33
C ARG A 335 47.26 -50.83 -32.66
N VAL A 336 46.29 -51.70 -32.34
CA VAL A 336 46.36 -53.13 -32.65
C VAL A 336 46.35 -53.39 -34.16
N THR A 337 45.55 -52.63 -34.93
CA THR A 337 45.55 -52.73 -36.39
C THR A 337 46.81 -52.17 -37.05
N GLY A 338 47.45 -51.15 -36.45
CA GLY A 338 48.71 -50.58 -36.95
C GLY A 338 49.95 -51.46 -36.72
N LYS A 339 49.90 -52.40 -35.77
CA LYS A 339 50.98 -53.39 -35.53
C LYS A 339 50.89 -54.65 -36.42
N LYS A 340 49.84 -54.77 -37.24
CA LYS A 340 49.59 -55.93 -38.13
C LYS A 340 49.78 -55.60 -39.62
N SER A 341 50.39 -54.46 -39.94
CA SER A 341 50.77 -54.08 -41.32
C SER A 341 52.25 -54.34 -41.57
#